data_AF-A0A3N1NX82-F1
#
_entry.id   AF-A0A3N1NX82-F1
#
_cell.length_a   1.000
_cell.length_b   1.000
_cell.length_c   1.000
_cell.angle_alpha   90.00
_cell.angle_beta   90.00
_cell.angle_gamma   90.00
#
_symmetry.space_group_name_H-M   'P 1'
#
loop_
_entity.id
_entity.type
_entity.pdbx_description
1 polymer ?
#
loop_
_entity_poly.entity_id
_entity_poly.type
_entity_poly.pdbx_seq_one_letter_code
_entity_poly.pdbx_strand_id
1 'polypeptide(L)'
;MKKFLFAVCASALFSVSALACEAPANKPAIPDPATAATAQMVKTNNEVKQYVKAQEEYLNCSSLSSREKRQAVEELKAYADSFNQAVRQFKLASN
;
A
#
# COMPACT_ATOMS: atom_id res chain seq x y z
N MET A 1 -47.36 43.23 1.27
CA MET A 1 -47.38 41.90 0.64
C MET A 1 -46.41 41.84 -0.54
N LYS A 2 -45.28 41.14 -0.42
CA LYS A 2 -44.80 40.11 -1.38
C LYS A 2 -43.49 39.56 -0.82
N LYS A 3 -43.51 38.28 -0.46
CA LYS A 3 -42.38 37.52 0.06
C LYS A 3 -41.56 37.08 -1.16
N PHE A 4 -40.30 37.47 -1.25
CA PHE A 4 -39.36 36.84 -2.19
C PHE A 4 -38.44 35.92 -1.39
N LEU A 5 -38.80 34.64 -1.44
CA LEU A 5 -38.00 33.51 -1.00
C LEU A 5 -36.78 33.40 -1.92
N PHE A 6 -35.60 33.80 -1.44
CA PHE A 6 -34.34 33.45 -2.09
C PHE A 6 -33.97 32.02 -1.67
N ALA A 7 -34.21 31.08 -2.57
CA ALA A 7 -33.76 29.70 -2.46
C ALA A 7 -32.23 29.65 -2.67
N VAL A 8 -31.49 29.41 -1.58
CA VAL A 8 -30.05 29.11 -1.64
C VAL A 8 -29.90 27.67 -2.11
N CYS A 9 -29.69 27.48 -3.41
CA CYS A 9 -29.21 26.22 -3.97
C CYS A 9 -27.73 26.04 -3.58
N ALA A 10 -27.50 25.55 -2.36
CA ALA A 10 -26.21 25.01 -1.94
C ALA A 10 -25.97 23.70 -2.72
N SER A 11 -25.44 23.84 -3.94
CA SER A 11 -24.87 22.72 -4.69
C SER A 11 -23.60 22.30 -3.96
N ALA A 12 -23.75 21.30 -3.08
CA ALA A 12 -22.66 20.57 -2.51
C ALA A 12 -21.90 19.88 -3.65
N LEU A 13 -20.87 20.55 -4.16
CA LEU A 13 -19.80 19.94 -4.92
C LEU A 13 -19.06 19.02 -3.94
N PHE A 14 -19.60 17.84 -3.71
CA PHE A 14 -18.82 16.70 -3.26
C PHE A 14 -17.83 16.41 -4.37
N SER A 15 -16.66 17.04 -4.27
CA SER A 15 -15.47 16.61 -5.00
C SER A 15 -15.22 15.17 -4.60
N VAL A 16 -15.72 14.24 -5.41
CA VAL A 16 -15.27 12.86 -5.42
C VAL A 16 -13.77 12.99 -5.64
N SER A 17 -13.00 12.80 -4.58
CA SER A 17 -11.57 12.56 -4.69
C SER A 17 -11.45 11.32 -5.56
N ALA A 18 -11.24 11.54 -6.86
CA ALA A 18 -10.75 10.51 -7.74
C ALA A 18 -9.48 10.00 -7.07
N LEU A 19 -9.58 8.82 -6.45
CA LEU A 19 -8.41 8.05 -6.03
C LEU A 19 -7.61 7.84 -7.31
N ALA A 20 -6.62 8.70 -7.55
CA ALA A 20 -5.70 8.52 -8.63
C ALA A 20 -5.09 7.13 -8.43
N CYS A 21 -5.33 6.24 -9.39
CA CYS A 21 -4.85 4.86 -9.33
C CYS A 21 -3.34 4.84 -9.57
N GLU A 22 -2.60 5.29 -8.57
CA GLU A 22 -1.16 5.48 -8.63
C GLU A 22 -0.44 4.28 -8.05
N ALA A 23 0.64 3.88 -8.71
CA ALA A 23 1.51 2.84 -8.20
C ALA A 23 2.23 3.35 -6.93
N PRO A 24 2.28 2.57 -5.84
CA PRO A 24 3.03 2.92 -4.64
C PRO A 24 4.52 2.98 -4.95
N ALA A 25 5.12 4.16 -4.80
CA ALA A 25 6.53 4.40 -5.09
C ALA A 25 7.49 3.85 -4.02
N ASN A 26 7.03 3.71 -2.78
CA ASN A 26 7.89 3.43 -1.63
C ASN A 26 7.90 1.94 -1.29
N LYS A 27 8.60 1.14 -2.10
CA LYS A 27 8.91 -0.25 -1.73
C LYS A 27 9.93 -0.26 -0.58
N PRO A 28 9.58 -0.81 0.61
CA PRO A 28 10.51 -0.83 1.74
C PRO A 28 11.76 -1.66 1.44
N ALA A 29 12.92 -1.23 1.94
CA ALA A 29 14.12 -2.06 1.90
C ALA A 29 14.02 -3.14 2.99
N ILE A 30 14.38 -4.37 2.66
CA ILE A 30 14.48 -5.46 3.64
C ILE A 30 15.84 -5.30 4.36
N PRO A 31 15.86 -5.04 5.67
CA PRO A 31 17.10 -4.91 6.42
C PRO A 31 17.83 -6.25 6.54
N ASP A 32 19.15 -6.21 6.72
CA ASP A 32 19.97 -7.40 6.90
C ASP A 32 19.65 -8.10 8.24
N PRO A 33 19.17 -9.36 8.22
CA PRO A 33 18.75 -10.06 9.43
C PRO A 33 19.89 -10.37 10.40
N ALA A 34 21.16 -10.30 9.99
CA ALA A 34 22.31 -10.53 10.88
C ALA A 34 22.69 -9.28 11.71
N THR A 35 22.33 -8.09 11.23
CA THR A 35 22.75 -6.80 11.82
C THR A 35 21.60 -5.88 12.21
N ALA A 36 20.38 -6.20 11.79
CA ALA A 36 19.20 -5.40 12.09
C ALA A 36 18.88 -5.38 13.59
N ALA A 37 18.47 -4.22 14.10
CA ALA A 37 17.84 -4.14 15.41
C ALA A 37 16.39 -4.65 15.35
N THR A 38 15.89 -5.24 16.44
CA THR A 38 14.48 -5.68 16.55
C THR A 38 13.49 -4.58 16.18
N ALA A 39 13.74 -3.35 16.64
CA ALA A 39 12.90 -2.19 16.32
C ALA A 39 12.87 -1.90 14.80
N GLN A 40 13.99 -2.08 14.10
CA GLN A 40 14.07 -1.91 12.65
C GLN A 40 13.26 -3.00 11.93
N MET A 41 13.38 -4.27 12.35
CA MET A 41 12.59 -5.38 11.78
C MET A 41 11.08 -5.18 11.97
N VAL A 42 10.65 -4.72 13.16
CA VAL A 42 9.24 -4.43 13.46
C VAL A 42 8.72 -3.26 12.63
N LYS A 43 9.51 -2.19 12.50
CA LYS A 43 9.19 -1.04 11.64
C LYS A 43 9.00 -1.50 10.19
N THR A 44 9.99 -2.21 9.64
CA THR A 44 9.91 -2.70 8.26
C THR A 44 8.75 -3.66 8.06
N ASN A 45 8.38 -4.50 9.03
CA ASN A 45 7.19 -5.35 8.94
C ASN A 45 5.90 -4.53 8.72
N ASN A 46 5.75 -3.40 9.42
CA ASN A 46 4.60 -2.53 9.25
C ASN A 46 4.61 -1.83 7.88
N GLU A 47 5.78 -1.37 7.44
CA GLU A 47 5.96 -0.75 6.11
C GLU A 47 5.67 -1.76 4.98
N VAL A 48 6.13 -3.01 5.10
CA VAL A 48 5.84 -4.09 4.14
C VAL A 48 4.34 -4.35 4.05
N LYS A 49 3.64 -4.42 5.19
CA LYS A 49 2.18 -4.60 5.20
C LYS A 49 1.45 -3.44 4.51
N GLN A 50 1.87 -2.21 4.78
CA GLN A 50 1.31 -1.02 4.13
C GLN A 50 1.57 -1.04 2.62
N TYR A 51 2.78 -1.40 2.19
CA TYR A 51 3.14 -1.48 0.78
C TYR A 51 2.37 -2.57 0.04
N VAL A 52 2.23 -3.77 0.63
CA VAL A 52 1.44 -4.88 0.05
C VAL A 52 -0.02 -4.44 -0.13
N LYS A 53 -0.61 -3.83 0.89
CA LYS A 53 -1.98 -3.31 0.81
C LYS A 53 -2.12 -2.25 -0.28
N ALA A 54 -1.21 -1.28 -0.34
CA ALA A 54 -1.22 -0.25 -1.38
C ALA A 54 -1.07 -0.85 -2.79
N GLN A 55 -0.28 -1.92 -2.93
CA GLN A 55 -0.18 -2.62 -4.21
C GLN A 55 -1.44 -3.39 -4.57
N GLU A 56 -2.07 -4.06 -3.63
CA GLU A 56 -3.36 -4.71 -3.89
C GLU A 56 -4.42 -3.68 -4.34
N GLU A 57 -4.48 -2.52 -3.69
CA GLU A 57 -5.35 -1.41 -4.07
C GLU A 57 -5.04 -0.91 -5.49
N TYR A 58 -3.76 -0.70 -5.83
CA TYR A 58 -3.32 -0.32 -7.18
C TYR A 58 -3.69 -1.37 -8.23
N LEU A 59 -3.44 -2.65 -7.96
CA LEU A 59 -3.77 -3.74 -8.90
C LEU A 59 -5.28 -3.88 -9.11
N ASN A 60 -6.08 -3.54 -8.11
CA ASN A 60 -7.54 -3.54 -8.20
C ASN A 60 -8.06 -2.37 -9.03
N CYS A 61 -7.51 -1.16 -8.89
CA CYS A 61 -7.98 0.01 -9.63
C CYS A 61 -7.34 0.17 -11.03
N SER A 62 -6.20 -0.48 -11.28
CA SER A 62 -5.42 -0.25 -12.50
C SER A 62 -6.06 -0.90 -13.72
N SER A 63 -5.85 -0.28 -14.88
CA SER A 63 -6.26 -0.76 -16.20
C SER A 63 -5.28 -1.79 -16.80
N LEU A 64 -4.40 -2.37 -15.98
CA LEU A 64 -3.46 -3.42 -16.40
C LEU A 64 -4.19 -4.64 -16.96
N SER A 65 -3.60 -5.26 -17.99
CA SER A 65 -4.09 -6.54 -18.51
C SER A 65 -4.00 -7.64 -17.46
N SER A 66 -4.79 -8.71 -17.63
CA SER A 66 -4.75 -9.86 -16.71
C SER A 66 -3.35 -10.49 -16.61
N ARG A 67 -2.55 -10.43 -17.68
CA ARG A 67 -1.17 -10.90 -17.68
C ARG A 67 -0.27 -10.04 -16.79
N GLU A 68 -0.35 -8.71 -16.94
CA GLU A 68 0.42 -7.77 -16.14
C GLU A 68 0.04 -7.83 -14.66
N LYS A 69 -1.26 -7.93 -14.34
CA LYS A 69 -1.73 -8.11 -12.95
C LYS A 69 -1.17 -9.39 -12.33
N ARG A 70 -1.19 -10.51 -13.07
CA ARG A 70 -0.61 -11.78 -12.59
C ARG A 70 0.89 -11.63 -12.32
N GLN A 71 1.63 -11.02 -13.24
CA GLN A 71 3.06 -10.80 -13.05
C GLN A 71 3.32 -9.94 -11.80
N ALA A 72 2.61 -8.82 -11.64
CA ALA A 72 2.76 -7.95 -10.48
C ALA A 72 2.40 -8.65 -9.15
N VAL A 73 1.38 -9.52 -9.15
CA VAL A 73 1.05 -10.35 -7.98
C VAL A 73 2.17 -11.32 -7.65
N GLU A 74 2.76 -12.00 -8.64
CA GLU A 74 3.88 -12.92 -8.41
C GLU A 74 5.13 -12.18 -7.90
N GLU A 75 5.44 -10.99 -8.43
CA GLU A 75 6.53 -10.15 -7.94
C GLU A 75 6.28 -9.69 -6.49
N LEU A 76 5.04 -9.33 -6.15
CA LEU A 76 4.65 -8.93 -4.80
C LEU A 76 4.78 -10.10 -3.80
N LYS A 77 4.37 -11.31 -4.20
CA LYS A 77 4.54 -12.53 -3.41
C LYS A 77 6.00 -12.86 -3.18
N ALA A 78 6.81 -12.85 -4.24
CA ALA A 78 8.25 -13.12 -4.14
C ALA A 78 8.94 -12.13 -3.17
N TYR A 79 8.53 -10.85 -3.23
CA TYR A 79 8.99 -9.85 -2.26
C TYR A 79 8.55 -10.17 -0.83
N ALA A 80 7.27 -10.47 -0.60
CA ALA A 80 6.78 -10.85 0.73
C ALA A 80 7.49 -12.09 1.29
N ASP A 81 7.78 -13.08 0.44
CA ASP A 81 8.52 -14.28 0.80
C ASP A 81 9.96 -13.97 1.20
N SER A 82 10.64 -13.09 0.47
CA SER A 82 11.99 -12.64 0.84
C SER A 82 12.02 -11.95 2.22
N PHE A 83 10.99 -11.14 2.53
CA PHE A 83 10.87 -10.53 3.85
C PHE A 83 10.60 -11.58 4.94
N ASN A 84 9.72 -12.56 4.68
CA ASN A 84 9.45 -13.65 5.61
C ASN A 84 10.71 -14.50 5.89
N GLN A 85 11.56 -14.72 4.88
CA GLN A 85 12.86 -15.38 5.06
C GLN A 85 13.78 -14.56 5.94
N ALA A 86 13.91 -13.25 5.71
CA ALA A 86 14.70 -12.37 6.57
C ALA A 86 14.21 -12.39 8.02
N VAL A 87 12.89 -12.35 8.26
CA VAL A 87 12.32 -12.46 9.62
C VAL A 87 12.69 -13.80 10.28
N ARG A 88 12.67 -14.91 9.53
CA ARG A 88 13.09 -16.23 10.06
C ARG A 88 14.58 -16.23 10.43
N GLN A 89 15.43 -15.72 9.55
CA GLN A 89 16.87 -15.63 9.80
C GLN A 89 17.19 -14.75 11.01
N PHE A 90 16.53 -13.59 11.12
CA PHE A 90 16.67 -12.68 12.26
C PHE A 90 16.30 -13.38 13.58
N LYS A 91 15.21 -14.14 13.61
CA LYS A 91 14.80 -14.93 14.78
C LYS A 91 15.80 -16.02 15.16
N LEU A 92 16.48 -16.62 14.18
CA LEU A 92 17.52 -17.62 14.44
C LEU A 92 18.80 -16.98 14.97
N ALA A 93 19.17 -15.79 14.51
CA ALA A 93 20.35 -15.07 14.95
C ALA A 93 20.20 -14.36 16.32
N SER A 94 18.95 -14.15 16.76
CA SER A 94 18.62 -13.48 18.03
C SER A 94 18.40 -14.44 19.21
N ASN A 95 18.53 -15.76 18.99
CA ASN A 95 18.50 -16.81 20.02
C ASN A 95 19.92 -17.28 20.33
#